data_AF-A0A024S0A0-F1
#
_entry.id   AF-A0A024S0A0-F1
#
_cell.length_a   1.000
_cell.length_b   1.000
_cell.length_c   1.000
_cell.angle_alpha   90.00
_cell.angle_beta   90.00
_cell.angle_gamma   90.00
#
_symmetry.space_group_name_H-M   'P 1'
#
loop_
_entity.id
_entity.type
_entity.pdbx_description
1 polymer ?
#
loop_
_entity_poly.entity_id
_entity_poly.type
_entity_poly.pdbx_seq_one_letter_code
_entity_poly.pdbx_strand_id
1 'polypeptide(L)' 'MGAVSNGNPMCGKTITIHGGGKTTTAVVKDKCMGCAEHDIDVSEKVFLELFGSLDGGREPVSWSFN' A
#
# COMPACT_ATOMS: atom_id res chain seq x y z
N MET A 1 1.36 9.09 6.84
CA MET A 1 0.24 8.73 7.77
C MET A 1 0.27 9.43 9.15
N GLY A 2 1.09 10.47 9.38
CA GLY A 2 1.09 11.22 10.66
C GLY A 2 1.55 10.40 11.88
N ALA A 3 1.44 10.97 13.09
CA ALA A 3 1.92 10.32 14.32
C ALA A 3 0.95 9.26 14.88
N VAL A 4 -0.36 9.41 14.66
CA VAL A 4 -1.40 8.57 15.28
C VAL A 4 -1.54 7.22 14.57
N SER A 5 -1.59 6.13 15.34
CA SER A 5 -1.86 4.78 14.82
C SER A 5 -3.35 4.45 14.89
N ASN A 6 -3.90 4.35 16.12
CA ASN A 6 -5.31 4.02 16.34
C ASN A 6 -6.20 5.27 16.27
N GLY A 7 -7.35 5.16 15.62
CA GLY A 7 -8.25 6.31 15.40
C GLY A 7 -7.78 7.27 14.31
N ASN A 8 -6.78 6.87 13.53
CA ASN A 8 -6.30 7.67 12.41
C ASN A 8 -7.41 7.82 11.34
N PRO A 9 -7.71 9.04 10.85
CA PRO A 9 -8.73 9.27 9.82
C PRO A 9 -8.50 8.52 8.50
N MET A 10 -7.28 8.00 8.30
CA MET A 10 -6.93 7.23 7.11
C MET A 10 -7.33 5.75 7.23
N CYS A 11 -7.56 5.23 8.44
CA CYS A 11 -8.01 3.85 8.64
C CYS A 11 -9.37 3.62 7.94
N GLY A 12 -9.48 2.50 7.22
CA GLY A 12 -10.71 2.13 6.52
C GLY A 12 -10.93 2.85 5.18
N LYS A 13 -10.14 3.88 4.84
CA LYS A 13 -10.10 4.42 3.48
C LYS A 13 -9.50 3.42 2.51
N THR A 14 -9.79 3.60 1.23
CA THR A 14 -9.19 2.80 0.16
C THR A 14 -8.18 3.62 -0.64
N ILE A 15 -7.20 2.92 -1.21
CA ILE A 15 -6.24 3.47 -2.16
C ILE A 15 -6.27 2.64 -3.44
N THR A 16 -6.04 3.29 -4.56
CA THR A 16 -5.74 2.62 -5.84
C THR A 16 -4.23 2.62 -6.05
N ILE A 17 -3.69 1.48 -6.45
CA ILE A 17 -2.25 1.24 -6.64
C ILE A 17 -2.01 0.75 -8.06
N HIS A 18 -1.05 1.35 -8.74
CA HIS A 18 -0.58 0.97 -10.07
C HIS A 18 0.88 0.50 -9.99
N GLY A 19 1.15 -0.69 -10.52
CA GLY A 19 2.47 -1.34 -10.46
C GLY A 19 2.50 -2.60 -11.32
N GLY A 20 3.67 -2.96 -11.88
CA GLY A 20 3.81 -4.18 -12.69
C GLY A 20 2.90 -4.24 -13.92
N GLY A 21 2.46 -3.08 -14.44
CA GLY A 21 1.49 -2.99 -15.54
C GLY A 21 0.04 -3.30 -15.14
N LYS A 22 -0.23 -3.47 -13.85
CA LYS A 22 -1.56 -3.78 -13.30
C LYS A 22 -2.03 -2.72 -12.32
N THR A 23 -3.31 -2.81 -11.97
CA THR A 23 -3.97 -1.91 -11.02
C THR A 23 -4.76 -2.74 -10.01
N THR A 24 -4.68 -2.38 -8.73
CA THR A 24 -5.51 -2.98 -7.68
C THR A 24 -5.97 -1.93 -6.67
N THR A 25 -6.92 -2.30 -5.81
CA THR A 25 -7.44 -1.46 -4.72
C THR A 25 -7.22 -2.13 -3.38
N ALA A 26 -6.73 -1.38 -2.40
CA ALA A 26 -6.48 -1.86 -1.05
C ALA A 26 -7.19 -0.99 0.00
N VAL A 27 -7.50 -1.57 1.15
CA VAL A 27 -8.04 -0.85 2.32
C VAL A 27 -6.89 -0.56 3.27
N VAL A 28 -6.76 0.68 3.74
CA VAL A 28 -5.78 1.06 4.76
C VAL A 28 -6.19 0.45 6.11
N LYS A 29 -5.37 -0.47 6.59
CA LYS A 29 -5.60 -1.22 7.83
C LYS A 29 -4.54 -1.00 8.90
N ASP A 30 -3.33 -0.64 8.50
CA ASP A 30 -2.20 -0.54 9.41
C ASP A 30 -1.29 0.64 9.06
N LYS A 31 -0.42 1.00 10.01
CA LYS A 31 0.57 2.07 9.89
C LYS A 31 1.98 1.47 9.92
N CYS A 32 2.70 1.60 8.81
CA CYS A 32 4.13 1.28 8.76
C CYS A 32 4.98 2.40 9.39
N MET A 33 5.56 2.17 10.56
CA MET A 33 6.41 3.15 11.26
C MET A 33 7.80 3.35 10.63
N GLY A 34 8.27 2.36 9.84
CA GLY A 34 9.58 2.38 9.20
C GLY A 34 9.56 2.84 7.73
N CYS A 35 8.39 3.07 7.16
CA CYS A 35 8.23 3.47 5.76
C CYS A 35 8.52 4.96 5.58
N ALA A 36 9.14 5.33 4.45
CA ALA A 36 9.22 6.74 4.07
C ALA A 36 7.82 7.29 3.75
N GLU A 37 7.70 8.61 3.64
CA GLU A 37 6.41 9.32 3.60
C GLU A 37 5.42 8.79 2.54
N HIS A 38 5.92 8.32 1.39
CA HIS A 38 5.11 7.83 0.27
C HIS A 38 5.28 6.33 0.00
N ASP A 39 6.05 5.63 0.83
CA ASP A 39 6.18 4.19 0.73
C ASP A 39 4.96 3.51 1.37
N ILE A 40 4.42 2.51 0.69
CA ILE A 40 3.33 1.68 1.19
C ILE A 40 3.83 0.26 1.42
N ASP A 41 3.45 -0.31 2.56
CA ASP A 41 3.67 -1.72 2.88
C ASP A 41 2.34 -2.45 2.70
N VAL A 42 2.30 -3.38 1.75
CA VAL A 42 1.08 -4.01 1.28
C VAL A 42 1.07 -5.49 1.64
N SER A 43 -0.11 -6.09 1.74
CA SER A 43 -0.20 -7.54 1.95
C SER A 43 0.37 -8.30 0.75
N GLU A 44 0.86 -9.52 0.99
CA GLU A 44 1.36 -10.42 -0.06
C GLU A 44 0.37 -10.57 -1.22
N LYS A 45 -0.93 -10.59 -0.93
CA LYS A 45 -1.99 -10.64 -1.95
C LYS A 45 -1.93 -9.45 -2.91
N VAL A 46 -1.82 -8.23 -2.39
CA VAL A 46 -1.73 -7.01 -3.22
C VAL A 46 -0.45 -7.02 -4.06
N PHE A 47 0.67 -7.44 -3.46
CA PHE A 47 1.94 -7.55 -4.18
C PHE A 47 1.86 -8.58 -5.32
N LEU A 48 1.32 -9.77 -5.06
CA LEU A 48 1.11 -10.83 -6.05
C LEU A 48 0.13 -10.40 -7.16
N GLU A 49 -0.93 -9.67 -6.81
CA GLU A 49 -1.85 -9.13 -7.81
C GLU A 49 -1.13 -8.22 -8.80
N LEU A 50 -0.24 -7.35 -8.32
CA LEU A 50 0.51 -6.39 -9.13
C LEU A 50 1.66 -7.04 -9.92
N PHE A 51 2.48 -7.88 -9.28
CA PHE A 51 3.75 -8.33 -9.84
C PHE A 51 3.78 -9.83 -10.20
N GLY A 52 2.84 -10.63 -9.71
CA GLY A 52 2.75 -12.07 -10.01
C GLY A 52 3.79 -12.96 -9.30
N SER A 53 4.73 -12.36 -8.55
CA SER A 53 5.69 -13.04 -7.66
C SER A 53 6.01 -12.13 -6.47
N LEU A 54 6.55 -12.69 -5.39
CA LEU A 54 7.09 -11.95 -4.24
C LEU A 54 8.61 -11.69 -4.35
N ASP A 55 9.29 -12.25 -5.37
CA ASP A 55 10.76 -12.21 -5.49
C ASP A 55 11.34 -10.79 -5.57
N GLY A 56 10.55 -9.83 -6.09
CA GLY A 56 10.96 -8.43 -6.17
C GLY A 56 11.17 -7.80 -4.79
N GLY A 57 10.39 -8.21 -3.79
CA GLY A 57 10.42 -7.72 -2.39
C GLY A 57 10.02 -6.26 -2.20
N ARG A 58 10.45 -5.37 -3.10
CA ARG A 58 10.14 -3.94 -3.14
C ARG A 58 10.18 -3.46 -4.58
N GLU A 59 9.07 -2.92 -5.05
CA GLU A 59 8.90 -2.51 -6.44
C GLU A 59 8.34 -1.09 -6.53
N PRO A 60 8.66 -0.33 -7.60
CA PRO A 60 8.12 1.00 -7.81
C PRO A 60 6.63 0.93 -8.15
N VAL A 61 5.84 1.78 -7.49
CA VAL A 61 4.39 1.93 -7.72
C VAL A 61 4.00 3.39 -7.69
N SER A 62 2.84 3.71 -8.27
CA SER A 62 2.11 4.94 -7.97
C SER A 62 0.80 4.60 -7.27
N TRP A 63 0.35 5.47 -6.38
CA TRP A 63 -0.88 5.24 -5.63
C TRP A 63 -1.55 6.54 -5.24
N SER A 64 -2.87 6.49 -5.02
CA SER A 64 -3.67 7.61 -4.54
C SER A 64 -4.79 7.15 -3.63
N PHE A 65 -5.19 7.99 -2.68
CA PHE A 65 -6.45 7.81 -1.97
C PHE A 65 -7.64 7.96 -2.92
N ASN A 66 -8.65 7.13 -2.69
CA ASN A 66 -9.96 7.27 -3.31
C ASN A 66 -10.84 8.30 -2.57
#